data_AF-A0A0G3I2Q2-F1
#
_entry.id   AF-A0A0G3I2Q2-F1
#
_cell.length_a   1.000
_cell.length_b   1.000
_cell.length_c   1.000
_cell.angle_alpha   90.00
_cell.angle_beta   90.00
_cell.angle_gamma   90.00
#
_symmetry.space_group_name_H-M   'P 1'
#
loop_
_entity.id
_entity.type
_entity.pdbx_description
1 polymer ?
#
loop_
_entity_poly.entity_id
_entity_poly.type
_entity_poly.pdbx_seq_one_letter_code
_entity_poly.pdbx_strand_id
1 'polypeptide(L)'
;MSRLIKEQIMDSLKVLSIPGDNHNIVDMKRLSEIFIVEDTVYLSINVPHDIAERLHSLRLQAQEIIQTMPNIRNAVVTLTGNKNPDQGIKKIIHTKSNVKSFIAVASGKGGVGKSTTAVNIACALKSKGYNVAILDADIYGPSVPKLLKLSGKAEISKKKP
;
A
#
# COMPACT_ATOMS: atom_id res chain seq x y z
N MET A 1 -30.81 -2.09 -14.49
CA MET A 1 -30.30 -0.99 -15.33
C MET A 1 -28.81 -0.77 -15.13
N SER A 2 -28.31 -0.58 -13.89
CA SER A 2 -26.88 -0.35 -13.61
C SER A 2 -25.92 -1.47 -14.06
N ARG A 3 -26.33 -2.75 -13.96
CA ARG A 3 -25.47 -3.89 -14.37
C ARG A 3 -25.17 -3.91 -15.88
N LEU A 4 -26.17 -3.61 -16.72
CA LEU A 4 -26.03 -3.61 -18.18
C LEU A 4 -25.09 -2.49 -18.64
N ILE A 5 -25.20 -1.30 -18.03
CA ILE A 5 -24.33 -0.16 -18.32
C ILE A 5 -22.89 -0.47 -17.91
N LYS A 6 -22.67 -1.15 -16.77
CA LYS A 6 -21.33 -1.58 -16.35
C LYS A 6 -20.69 -2.54 -17.34
N GLU A 7 -21.44 -3.53 -17.84
CA GLU A 7 -20.94 -4.47 -18.86
C GLU A 7 -20.58 -3.74 -20.17
N GLN A 8 -21.42 -2.81 -20.61
CA GLN A 8 -21.12 -1.98 -21.79
C GLN A 8 -19.86 -1.11 -21.60
N ILE A 9 -19.67 -0.50 -20.43
CA ILE A 9 -18.44 0.26 -20.11
C ILE A 9 -17.23 -0.66 -20.16
N MET A 10 -17.32 -1.87 -19.58
CA MET A 10 -16.22 -2.83 -19.61
C MET A 10 -15.87 -3.25 -21.03
N ASP A 11 -16.86 -3.49 -21.88
CA ASP A 11 -16.62 -3.87 -23.28
C ASP A 11 -15.97 -2.75 -24.09
N SER A 12 -16.42 -1.50 -23.91
CA SER A 12 -15.82 -0.34 -24.57
C SER A 12 -14.37 -0.08 -24.15
N LEU A 13 -14.00 -0.43 -22.91
CA LEU A 13 -12.64 -0.26 -22.39
C LEU A 13 -11.66 -1.37 -22.81
N LYS A 14 -12.13 -2.47 -23.44
CA LYS A 14 -11.24 -3.55 -23.94
C LYS A 14 -10.29 -3.12 -25.05
N VAL A 15 -10.55 -1.99 -25.70
CA VAL A 15 -9.68 -1.41 -26.73
C VAL A 15 -8.40 -0.80 -26.13
N LEU A 16 -8.43 -0.49 -24.83
CA LEU A 16 -7.33 0.17 -24.14
C LEU A 16 -6.30 -0.85 -23.64
N SER A 17 -5.03 -0.62 -23.98
CA SER A 17 -3.88 -1.41 -23.53
C SER A 17 -2.83 -0.50 -22.90
N ILE A 18 -2.04 -1.07 -21.99
CA ILE A 18 -0.89 -0.37 -21.42
C ILE A 18 0.29 -0.58 -22.38
N PRO A 19 1.02 0.47 -22.79
CA PRO A 19 2.24 0.35 -23.57
C PRO A 19 3.23 -0.62 -22.91
N GLY A 20 3.54 -1.73 -23.58
CA GLY A 20 4.42 -2.79 -23.09
C GLY A 20 3.72 -4.07 -22.60
N ASP A 21 2.39 -4.06 -22.47
CA ASP A 21 1.58 -5.24 -22.16
C ASP A 21 0.84 -5.73 -23.43
N ASN A 22 0.77 -7.06 -23.63
CA ASN A 22 0.06 -7.68 -24.76
C ASN A 22 -1.45 -7.87 -24.53
N HIS A 23 -1.97 -7.50 -23.37
CA HIS A 23 -3.37 -7.71 -22.98
C HIS A 23 -4.03 -6.38 -22.59
N ASN A 24 -5.35 -6.27 -22.80
CA ASN A 24 -6.09 -5.05 -22.46
C ASN A 24 -6.32 -4.89 -20.95
N ILE A 25 -6.65 -3.66 -20.53
CA ILE A 25 -6.82 -3.31 -19.10
C ILE A 25 -7.94 -4.08 -18.39
N VAL A 26 -8.91 -4.60 -19.14
CA VAL A 26 -10.08 -5.34 -18.64
C VAL A 26 -9.69 -6.79 -18.34
N ASP A 27 -9.06 -7.46 -19.31
CA ASP A 27 -8.61 -8.86 -19.24
C ASP A 27 -7.50 -9.02 -18.20
N MET A 28 -6.66 -8.00 -18.04
CA MET A 28 -5.66 -7.95 -16.98
C MET A 28 -6.26 -7.72 -15.57
N LYS A 29 -7.59 -7.62 -15.43
CA LYS A 29 -8.30 -7.32 -14.16
C LYS A 29 -7.73 -6.09 -13.45
N ARG A 30 -7.31 -5.08 -14.22
CA ARG A 30 -6.71 -3.84 -13.69
C ARG A 30 -7.76 -2.76 -13.42
N LEU A 31 -8.99 -2.92 -13.91
CA LEU A 31 -10.09 -2.03 -13.57
C LEU A 31 -10.57 -2.31 -12.14
N SER A 32 -10.73 -1.24 -11.36
CA SER A 32 -11.45 -1.30 -10.09
C SER A 32 -12.94 -1.53 -10.32
N GLU A 33 -13.70 -1.68 -9.24
CA GLU A 33 -15.16 -1.59 -9.30
C GLU A 33 -15.59 -0.27 -9.99
N ILE A 34 -16.59 -0.39 -10.87
CA ILE A 34 -17.21 0.74 -11.57
C ILE A 34 -18.40 1.21 -10.75
N PHE A 35 -18.40 2.48 -10.35
CA PHE A 35 -19.50 3.13 -9.67
C PHE A 35 -20.19 4.12 -10.60
N ILE A 36 -21.51 4.14 -10.56
CA ILE A 36 -22.32 5.09 -11.32
C ILE A 36 -23.19 5.80 -10.31
N VAL A 37 -23.00 7.13 -10.21
CA VAL A 37 -23.80 7.99 -9.35
C VAL A 37 -24.47 9.01 -10.26
N GLU A 38 -25.81 8.96 -10.32
CA GLU A 38 -26.60 9.70 -11.31
C GLU A 38 -26.09 9.39 -12.73
N ASP A 39 -25.55 10.38 -13.43
CA ASP A 39 -25.01 10.25 -14.79
C ASP A 39 -23.46 10.34 -14.80
N THR A 40 -22.81 10.20 -13.64
CA THR A 40 -21.35 10.25 -13.52
C THR A 40 -20.77 8.86 -13.24
N VAL A 41 -19.84 8.45 -14.09
CA VAL A 41 -19.09 7.19 -13.94
C VAL A 41 -17.79 7.44 -13.18
N TYR A 42 -17.53 6.64 -12.16
CA TYR A 42 -16.27 6.63 -11.42
C TYR A 42 -15.59 5.28 -11.59
N LEU A 43 -14.32 5.31 -12.01
CA LEU A 43 -13.49 4.11 -12.08
C LEU A 43 -12.01 4.44 -11.83
N SER A 44 -11.29 3.43 -11.35
CA SER A 44 -9.84 3.45 -11.24
C SER A 44 -9.22 2.40 -12.17
N ILE A 45 -8.09 2.76 -12.77
CA ILE A 45 -7.24 1.85 -13.55
C ILE A 45 -5.97 1.62 -12.75
N ASN A 46 -5.73 0.37 -12.35
CA ASN A 46 -4.56 -0.03 -11.61
C ASN A 46 -3.35 -0.20 -12.55
N VAL A 47 -2.42 0.77 -12.50
CA VAL A 47 -1.24 0.81 -13.36
C VAL A 47 0.06 0.77 -12.54
N PRO A 48 1.16 0.23 -13.06
CA PRO A 48 2.45 0.31 -12.37
C PRO A 48 2.88 1.77 -12.14
N HIS A 49 3.34 2.09 -10.92
CA HIS A 49 3.63 3.47 -10.51
C HIS A 49 4.78 4.12 -11.30
N ASP A 50 5.74 3.32 -11.75
CA ASP A 50 6.89 3.73 -12.56
C ASP A 50 6.48 4.28 -13.94
N ILE A 51 5.33 3.84 -14.46
CA ILE A 51 4.78 4.32 -15.74
C ILE A 51 3.51 5.15 -15.58
N ALA A 52 2.92 5.23 -14.37
CA ALA A 52 1.63 5.91 -14.13
C ALA A 52 1.58 7.36 -14.66
N GLU A 53 2.64 8.15 -14.45
CA GLU A 53 2.71 9.53 -14.96
C GLU A 53 2.72 9.60 -16.50
N ARG A 54 3.29 8.58 -17.16
CA ARG A 54 3.37 8.49 -18.63
C ARG A 54 2.07 7.99 -19.26
N LEU A 55 1.16 7.44 -18.46
CA LEU A 55 -0.13 6.89 -18.92
C LEU A 55 -1.27 7.91 -18.83
N HIS A 56 -0.96 9.21 -18.75
CA HIS A 56 -2.00 10.25 -18.77
C HIS A 56 -2.89 10.16 -20.02
N SER A 57 -2.32 9.78 -21.17
CA SER A 57 -3.08 9.53 -22.40
C SER A 57 -4.11 8.41 -22.25
N LEU A 58 -3.76 7.31 -21.58
CA LEU A 58 -4.67 6.19 -21.30
C LEU A 58 -5.87 6.65 -20.45
N ARG A 59 -5.61 7.51 -19.46
CA ARG A 59 -6.67 8.10 -18.62
C ARG A 59 -7.64 8.95 -19.44
N LEU A 60 -7.11 9.81 -20.30
CA LEU A 60 -7.92 10.68 -21.16
C LEU A 60 -8.74 9.86 -22.16
N GLN A 61 -8.14 8.86 -22.80
CA GLN A 61 -8.83 7.96 -23.72
C GLN A 61 -9.96 7.18 -23.04
N ALA A 62 -9.73 6.65 -21.84
CA ALA A 62 -10.78 5.99 -21.06
C ALA A 62 -11.92 6.95 -20.71
N GLN A 63 -11.59 8.18 -20.32
CA GLN A 63 -12.59 9.19 -19.99
C GLN A 63 -13.43 9.57 -21.22
N GLU A 64 -12.80 9.78 -22.37
CA GLU A 64 -13.47 10.13 -23.62
C GLU A 64 -14.41 9.01 -24.08
N ILE A 65 -13.93 7.75 -24.10
CA ILE A 65 -14.76 6.59 -24.48
C ILE A 65 -16.03 6.53 -23.63
N ILE A 66 -15.91 6.73 -22.32
CA ILE A 66 -17.05 6.64 -21.40
C ILE A 66 -18.01 7.83 -21.55
N GLN A 67 -17.48 9.04 -21.79
CA GLN A 67 -18.30 10.23 -22.02
C GLN A 67 -19.09 10.19 -23.33
N THR A 68 -18.64 9.41 -24.33
CA THR A 68 -19.40 9.24 -25.58
C THR A 68 -20.62 8.31 -25.45
N MET A 69 -20.79 7.65 -24.30
CA MET A 69 -21.88 6.70 -24.10
C MET A 69 -23.21 7.41 -23.76
N PRO A 70 -24.34 6.89 -24.27
CA PRO A 70 -25.65 7.45 -23.95
C PRO A 70 -25.96 7.29 -22.45
N ASN A 71 -26.53 8.34 -21.84
CA ASN A 71 -26.86 8.42 -20.40
C ASN A 71 -25.65 8.59 -19.46
N ILE A 72 -24.49 9.00 -19.97
CA ILE A 72 -23.34 9.40 -19.16
C ILE A 72 -23.04 10.87 -19.44
N ARG A 73 -23.11 11.72 -18.41
CA ARG A 73 -22.76 13.15 -18.48
C ARG A 73 -21.29 13.39 -18.18
N ASN A 74 -20.71 12.58 -17.31
CA ASN A 74 -19.34 12.77 -16.87
C ASN A 74 -18.66 11.44 -16.54
N ALA A 75 -17.34 11.40 -16.67
CA ALA A 75 -16.52 10.26 -16.32
C ALA A 75 -15.29 10.73 -15.55
N VAL A 76 -15.10 10.18 -14.35
CA VAL A 76 -13.95 10.42 -13.49
C VAL A 76 -13.11 9.16 -13.51
N VAL A 77 -12.01 9.21 -14.28
CA VAL A 77 -11.03 8.13 -14.39
C VAL A 77 -9.79 8.48 -13.60
N THR A 78 -9.43 7.64 -12.63
CA THR A 78 -8.23 7.79 -11.81
C THR A 78 -7.21 6.69 -12.13
N LEU A 79 -5.94 7.05 -12.30
CA LEU A 79 -4.86 6.07 -12.34
C LEU A 79 -4.39 5.81 -10.92
N THR A 80 -4.50 4.57 -10.45
CA THR A 80 -4.04 4.17 -9.12
C THR A 80 -2.85 3.23 -9.27
N GLY A 81 -1.73 3.53 -8.62
CA GLY A 81 -0.63 2.58 -8.51
C GLY A 81 -0.77 1.79 -7.22
N ASN A 82 -1.16 0.52 -7.29
CA ASN A 82 -1.03 -0.36 -6.14
C ASN A 82 0.45 -0.51 -5.79
N LYS A 83 0.92 0.25 -4.80
CA LYS A 83 1.88 -0.32 -3.86
C LYS A 83 1.12 -1.46 -3.21
N ASN A 84 1.36 -2.70 -3.64
CA ASN A 84 1.01 -3.83 -2.79
C ASN A 84 1.54 -3.49 -1.38
N PRO A 85 0.69 -3.38 -0.34
CA PRO A 85 1.18 -3.09 1.00
C PRO A 85 2.24 -4.10 1.45
N ASP A 86 2.18 -5.33 0.91
CA ASP A 86 3.21 -6.36 1.03
C ASP A 86 4.57 -6.00 0.43
N GLN A 87 4.62 -5.21 -0.65
CA GLN A 87 5.88 -4.82 -1.27
C GLN A 87 6.58 -3.69 -0.53
N GLY A 88 5.86 -2.85 0.22
CA GLY A 88 6.49 -1.86 1.10
C GLY A 88 7.32 -2.53 2.19
N ILE A 89 6.75 -3.57 2.81
CA ILE A 89 7.42 -4.38 3.82
C ILE A 89 8.54 -5.22 3.19
N LYS A 90 8.29 -5.93 2.08
CA LYS A 90 9.34 -6.72 1.39
C LYS A 90 10.50 -5.90 0.84
N LYS A 91 10.26 -4.67 0.35
CA LYS A 91 11.31 -3.83 -0.22
C LYS A 91 12.22 -3.21 0.85
N ILE A 92 11.71 -2.93 2.05
CA ILE A 92 12.54 -2.57 3.21
C ILE A 92 13.37 -3.78 3.67
N ILE A 93 12.78 -4.98 3.69
CA ILE A 93 13.46 -6.22 4.10
C ILE A 93 14.63 -6.60 3.18
N HIS A 94 14.57 -6.26 1.89
CA HIS A 94 15.63 -6.52 0.90
C HIS A 94 16.82 -5.53 0.94
N THR A 95 16.95 -4.69 1.98
CA THR A 95 18.07 -3.75 2.12
C THR A 95 19.13 -4.33 3.08
N LYS A 96 19.96 -5.29 2.64
CA LYS A 96 21.18 -5.77 3.35
C LYS A 96 21.07 -5.93 4.89
N SER A 97 19.88 -6.25 5.42
CA SER A 97 19.69 -6.39 6.86
C SER A 97 19.77 -7.87 7.21
N ASN A 98 20.64 -8.24 8.15
CA ASN A 98 20.74 -9.62 8.66
C ASN A 98 19.54 -10.02 9.55
N VAL A 99 18.42 -9.29 9.46
CA VAL A 99 17.24 -9.47 10.30
C VAL A 99 16.34 -10.53 9.66
N LYS A 100 16.19 -11.67 10.34
CA LYS A 100 15.40 -12.82 9.83
C LYS A 100 13.88 -12.59 9.91
N SER A 101 13.42 -11.79 10.85
CA SER A 101 11.98 -11.58 11.11
C SER A 101 11.72 -10.24 11.77
N PHE A 102 10.57 -9.64 11.46
CA PHE A 102 10.10 -8.37 12.02
C PHE A 102 8.75 -8.58 12.71
N ILE A 103 8.59 -8.03 13.91
CA ILE A 103 7.32 -8.00 14.64
C ILE A 103 6.96 -6.53 14.85
N ALA A 104 5.90 -6.06 14.19
CA ALA A 104 5.38 -4.72 14.37
C ALA A 104 4.34 -4.72 15.50
N VAL A 105 4.52 -3.85 16.49
CA VAL A 105 3.58 -3.65 17.60
C VAL A 105 3.05 -2.22 17.52
N ALA A 106 1.78 -2.07 17.13
CA ALA A 106 1.12 -0.78 16.92
C ALA A 106 -0.13 -0.63 17.79
N SER A 107 -0.50 0.62 18.08
CA SER A 107 -1.78 0.97 18.73
C SER A 107 -2.33 2.25 18.11
N GLY A 108 -3.65 2.32 17.93
CA GLY A 108 -4.36 3.53 17.50
C GLY A 108 -4.68 4.52 18.63
N LYS A 109 -4.34 4.19 19.88
CA LYS A 109 -4.63 5.01 21.09
C LYS A 109 -3.45 5.05 22.06
N GLY A 110 -3.32 6.15 22.80
CA GLY A 110 -2.32 6.31 23.87
C GLY A 110 -2.64 5.44 25.09
N GLY A 111 -1.62 4.98 25.81
CA GLY A 111 -1.78 4.32 27.12
C GLY A 111 -2.17 2.84 27.12
N VAL A 112 -2.36 2.19 25.96
CA VAL A 112 -2.81 0.78 25.88
C VAL A 112 -1.72 -0.27 26.16
N GLY A 113 -0.51 0.16 26.53
CA GLY A 113 0.60 -0.76 26.81
C GLY A 113 1.41 -1.23 25.60
N LYS A 114 1.33 -0.55 24.43
CA LYS A 114 2.11 -0.87 23.21
C LYS A 114 3.59 -1.18 23.50
N SER A 115 4.28 -0.27 24.19
CA SER A 115 5.72 -0.42 24.48
C SER A 115 5.99 -1.52 25.51
N THR A 116 5.10 -1.70 26.49
CA THR A 116 5.18 -2.79 27.47
C THR A 116 5.06 -4.15 26.79
N THR A 117 4.11 -4.30 25.87
CA THR A 117 3.95 -5.52 25.08
C THR A 117 5.17 -5.78 24.19
N ALA A 118 5.67 -4.75 23.49
CA ALA A 118 6.87 -4.88 22.65
C ALA A 118 8.10 -5.33 23.45
N VAL A 119 8.34 -4.74 24.63
CA VAL A 119 9.45 -5.13 25.52
C VAL A 119 9.30 -6.57 26.01
N ASN A 120 8.11 -6.98 26.46
CA ASN A 120 7.89 -8.35 26.92
C ASN A 120 8.08 -9.39 25.81
N ILE A 121 7.63 -9.12 24.59
CA ILE A 121 7.90 -9.98 23.42
C ILE A 121 9.41 -10.08 23.18
N ALA A 122 10.13 -8.96 23.21
CA ALA A 122 11.58 -8.94 23.03
C ALA A 122 12.31 -9.76 24.10
N CYS A 123 11.95 -9.60 25.37
CA CYS A 123 12.49 -10.38 26.49
C CYS A 123 12.20 -11.88 26.34
N ALA A 124 10.98 -12.26 25.97
CA ALA A 124 10.60 -13.65 25.75
C ALA A 124 11.42 -14.29 24.61
N LEU A 125 11.55 -13.61 23.47
CA LEU A 125 12.37 -14.09 22.35
C LEU A 125 13.85 -14.17 22.74
N LYS A 126 14.38 -13.20 23.50
CA LYS A 126 15.75 -13.26 23.98
C LYS A 126 15.97 -14.45 24.93
N SER A 127 15.02 -14.73 25.82
CA SER A 127 15.06 -15.89 26.74
C SER A 127 15.06 -17.24 26.01
N LYS A 128 14.47 -17.28 24.81
CA LYS A 128 14.48 -18.45 23.91
C LYS A 128 15.76 -18.55 23.06
N GLY A 129 16.74 -17.67 23.26
CA GLY A 129 18.04 -17.72 22.58
C GLY A 129 18.09 -16.98 21.24
N TYR A 130 17.07 -16.20 20.87
CA TYR A 130 17.10 -15.42 19.64
C TYR A 130 17.95 -14.15 19.77
N ASN A 131 18.54 -13.73 18.65
CA ASN A 131 19.11 -12.39 18.51
C ASN A 131 17.97 -11.41 18.28
N VAL A 132 17.78 -10.49 19.22
CA VAL A 132 16.64 -9.57 19.26
C VAL A 132 17.16 -8.15 19.31
N ALA A 133 16.55 -7.29 18.48
CA ALA A 133 16.67 -5.85 18.56
C ALA A 133 15.27 -5.27 18.78
N ILE A 134 15.18 -4.16 19.53
CA ILE A 134 13.96 -3.40 19.72
C ILE A 134 14.18 -1.98 19.21
N LEU A 135 13.20 -1.46 18.47
CA LEU A 135 13.19 -0.10 17.95
C LEU A 135 11.91 0.56 18.42
N ASP A 136 12.03 1.69 19.11
CA ASP A 136 10.89 2.53 19.48
C ASP A 136 10.72 3.61 18.42
N ALA A 137 9.56 3.63 17.76
CA ALA A 137 9.20 4.64 16.77
C ALA A 137 8.20 5.67 17.33
N ASP A 138 7.96 5.65 18.64
CA ASP A 138 7.07 6.60 19.30
C ASP A 138 7.74 7.98 19.43
N ILE A 139 7.05 9.03 18.98
CA ILE A 139 7.55 10.41 18.98
C ILE A 139 7.50 11.04 20.38
N TYR A 140 6.61 10.54 21.25
CA TYR A 140 6.21 11.23 22.48
C TYR A 140 6.90 10.76 23.76
N GLY A 141 7.99 9.98 23.67
CA GLY A 141 8.91 9.82 24.81
C GLY A 141 9.64 8.48 24.89
N PRO A 142 10.70 8.38 25.72
CA PRO A 142 11.60 7.24 25.81
C PRO A 142 10.99 6.08 26.62
N SER A 143 9.87 5.52 26.13
CA SER A 143 9.15 4.45 26.80
C SER A 143 10.00 3.18 26.93
N VAL A 144 10.66 2.77 25.84
CA VAL A 144 11.51 1.57 25.83
C VAL A 144 12.74 1.71 26.74
N PRO A 145 13.57 2.78 26.67
CA PRO A 145 14.69 2.97 27.59
C PRO A 145 14.26 2.92 29.07
N LYS A 146 13.13 3.57 29.40
CA LYS A 146 12.59 3.57 30.76
C LYS A 146 12.19 2.17 31.24
N LEU A 147 11.48 1.41 30.40
CA LEU A 147 11.06 0.03 30.71
C LEU A 147 12.26 -0.92 30.89
N LEU A 148 13.33 -0.71 30.10
CA LEU A 148 14.55 -1.49 30.18
C LEU A 148 15.54 -0.98 31.24
N LYS A 149 15.17 0.05 32.02
CA LYS A 149 16.03 0.71 33.02
C LYS A 149 17.37 1.16 32.43
N LEU A 150 17.37 1.60 31.17
CA LEU A 150 18.54 2.15 30.50
C LEU A 150 18.70 3.62 30.89
N SER A 151 19.93 4.00 31.20
CA SER A 151 20.33 5.37 31.56
C SER A 151 21.55 5.80 30.75
N GLY A 152 21.72 7.11 30.58
CA GLY A 152 22.81 7.68 29.79
C GLY A 152 22.42 7.98 28.34
N LYS A 153 23.39 8.44 27.55
CA LYS A 153 23.19 8.71 26.12
C LYS A 153 23.27 7.40 25.33
N ALA A 154 22.48 7.30 24.27
CA ALA A 154 22.61 6.18 23.34
C ALA A 154 23.99 6.22 22.69
N GLU A 155 24.70 5.09 22.75
CA GLU A 155 26.01 4.93 22.15
C GLU A 155 25.93 3.96 20.97
N ILE A 156 26.65 4.28 19.89
CA ILE A 156 26.77 3.40 18.74
C ILE A 156 27.82 2.34 19.06
N SER A 157 27.38 1.13 19.38
CA SER A 157 28.30 0.00 19.57
C SER A 157 28.83 -0.47 18.22
N LYS A 158 30.17 -0.53 18.08
CA LYS A 158 30.84 -1.10 16.89
C LYS A 158 30.85 -2.63 16.88
N LYS A 159 30.39 -3.28 17.96
CA LYS A 159 30.26 -4.75 18.01
C LYS A 159 29.07 -5.16 17.13
N LYS A 160 29.36 -5.90 16.06
CA LYS A 160 28.31 -6.64 15.35
C LYS A 160 27.76 -7.74 16.28
N PRO A 161 26.42 -7.91 16.36
CA PRO A 161 25.81 -9.03 17.08
C PRO A 161 26.10 -10.37 16.40
#